data_AF-A0A9P1GK22-F1
#
_entry.id   AF-A0A9P1GK22-F1
#
_cell.length_a   1.000
_cell.length_b   1.000
_cell.length_c   1.000
_cell.angle_alpha   90.00
_cell.angle_beta   90.00
_cell.angle_gamma   90.00
#
_symmetry.space_group_name_H-M   'P 1'
#
loop_
_entity.id
_entity.type
_entity.pdbx_description
1 polymer ?
#
loop_
_entity_poly.entity_id
_entity_poly.type
_entity_poly.pdbx_seq_one_letter_code
_entity_poly.pdbx_strand_id
1 'polypeptide(L)'
;MRDCHGIRSLIRCLLELHIDDPQLVRLAAAAVLTREKGLGWSTEEMESVRQELKQLEGAWRRFLSGPAAEKSVERLAALHLAFREMEEAVLKSVPIPSLEELILRVARIQLGGSFSCLEDVEAAVLWPRGGGLSAIAEDALSTCLSSSKLGVGGASRVACLVGAMLSPKEMLESPPTTRSSSMCDASATGVTGSGAMVC
;
A
#
# COMPACT_ATOMS: atom_id res chain seq x y z
N MET A 1 -9.62 -12.98 -15.73
CA MET A 1 -9.37 -11.76 -14.94
C MET A 1 -9.07 -12.20 -13.52
N ARG A 2 -7.97 -11.76 -12.91
CA ARG A 2 -7.64 -12.17 -11.53
C ARG A 2 -8.69 -11.60 -10.58
N ASP A 3 -9.03 -12.35 -9.54
CA ASP A 3 -9.94 -11.86 -8.50
C ASP A 3 -9.23 -10.77 -7.69
N CYS A 4 -9.60 -9.51 -7.91
CA CYS A 4 -9.03 -8.39 -7.16
C CYS A 4 -9.28 -8.50 -5.65
N HIS A 5 -10.26 -9.30 -5.22
CA HIS A 5 -10.45 -9.63 -3.81
C HIS A 5 -9.23 -10.36 -3.23
N GLY A 6 -8.71 -11.38 -3.93
CA GLY A 6 -7.53 -12.11 -3.49
C GLY A 6 -6.31 -11.20 -3.39
N ILE A 7 -6.08 -10.37 -4.42
CA ILE A 7 -4.94 -9.43 -4.44
C ILE A 7 -4.97 -8.48 -3.24
N ARG A 8 -6.16 -7.96 -2.90
CA ARG A 8 -6.33 -7.11 -1.71
C ARG A 8 -6.06 -7.85 -0.41
N SER A 9 -6.46 -9.12 -0.32
CA SER A 9 -6.11 -9.95 0.84
C SER A 9 -4.59 -10.09 0.98
N LEU A 10 -3.86 -10.28 -0.12
CA LEU A 10 -2.39 -10.35 -0.08
C LEU A 10 -1.74 -9.06 0.38
N ILE A 11 -2.19 -7.92 -0.14
CA ILE A 11 -1.67 -6.61 0.27
C ILE A 11 -1.99 -6.36 1.74
N ARG A 12 -3.19 -6.73 2.21
CA ARG A 12 -3.53 -6.69 3.63
C ARG A 12 -2.60 -7.56 4.47
N CYS A 13 -2.28 -8.77 4.02
CA CYS A 13 -1.31 -9.62 4.73
C CYS A 13 0.08 -8.99 4.82
N LEU A 14 0.49 -8.16 3.84
CA LEU A 14 1.75 -7.40 3.93
C LEU A 14 1.65 -6.20 4.89
N LEU A 15 0.52 -5.50 4.91
CA LEU A 15 0.26 -4.41 5.84
C LEU A 15 0.24 -4.89 7.30
N GLU A 16 -0.15 -6.14 7.54
CA GLU A 16 -0.15 -6.77 8.86
C GLU A 16 1.26 -7.19 9.34
N LEU A 17 2.29 -7.13 8.49
CA LEU A 17 3.66 -7.46 8.88
C LEU A 17 4.30 -6.31 9.69
N HIS A 18 5.04 -6.66 10.74
CA HIS A 18 5.82 -5.68 11.50
C HIS A 18 7.13 -5.37 10.76
N ILE A 19 7.66 -4.15 10.91
CA ILE A 19 8.96 -3.77 10.32
C ILE A 19 10.11 -4.65 10.82
N ASP A 20 10.01 -5.13 12.06
CA ASP A 20 10.97 -6.01 12.72
C ASP A 20 10.64 -7.50 12.56
N ASP A 21 9.78 -7.88 11.60
CA ASP A 21 9.45 -9.28 11.38
C ASP A 21 10.72 -10.04 10.89
N PRO A 22 11.21 -11.04 11.65
CA PRO A 22 12.41 -11.79 11.28
C PRO A 22 12.25 -12.51 9.93
N GLN A 23 11.02 -12.77 9.47
CA GLN A 23 10.76 -13.33 8.15
C GLN A 23 11.25 -12.40 7.04
N LEU A 24 11.10 -11.07 7.18
CA LEU A 24 11.55 -10.12 6.17
C LEU A 24 13.08 -10.11 6.06
N VAL A 25 13.79 -10.17 7.18
CA VAL A 25 15.25 -10.26 7.21
C VAL A 25 15.72 -11.56 6.55
N ARG A 26 15.05 -12.69 6.85
CA ARG A 26 15.35 -13.98 6.22
C ARG A 26 15.10 -13.96 4.71
N LEU A 27 14.03 -13.31 4.24
CA LEU A 27 13.76 -13.14 2.81
C LEU A 27 14.78 -12.25 2.11
N ALA A 28 15.20 -11.16 2.75
CA ALA A 28 16.23 -10.27 2.24
C ALA A 28 17.56 -11.03 2.08
N ALA A 29 17.95 -11.81 3.10
CA ALA A 29 19.12 -12.69 3.02
C ALA A 29 18.96 -13.73 1.89
N ALA A 30 17.80 -14.38 1.78
CA ALA A 30 17.50 -15.31 0.70
C ALA A 30 17.62 -14.66 -0.69
N ALA A 31 17.17 -13.42 -0.86
CA ALA A 31 17.26 -12.67 -2.11
C ALA A 31 18.71 -12.32 -2.48
N VAL A 32 19.52 -11.92 -1.50
CA VAL A 32 20.98 -11.70 -1.71
C VAL A 32 21.64 -12.99 -2.13
N LEU A 33 21.32 -14.09 -1.43
CA LEU A 33 21.80 -15.40 -1.77
C LEU A 33 21.38 -15.73 -3.21
N THR A 34 20.11 -15.65 -3.64
CA THR A 34 19.72 -16.10 -4.99
C THR A 34 20.48 -15.46 -6.16
N ARG A 35 21.15 -14.32 -5.97
CA ARG A 35 22.07 -13.71 -6.94
C ARG A 35 23.40 -14.47 -7.10
N GLU A 36 23.91 -15.10 -6.05
CA GLU A 36 25.25 -15.70 -6.00
C GLU A 36 25.32 -17.16 -6.49
N LYS A 37 24.31 -17.64 -7.23
CA LYS A 37 24.10 -19.05 -7.65
C LYS A 37 25.25 -19.76 -8.37
N GLY A 38 26.40 -19.12 -8.58
CA GLY A 38 27.58 -19.67 -9.25
C GLY A 38 28.74 -20.14 -8.35
N LEU A 39 28.73 -19.88 -7.04
CA LEU A 39 29.94 -20.02 -6.19
C LEU A 39 29.97 -21.24 -5.25
N GLY A 40 29.21 -22.31 -5.53
CA GLY A 40 29.28 -23.55 -4.74
C GLY A 40 28.18 -23.70 -3.68
N TRP A 41 26.94 -23.76 -4.16
CA TRP A 41 25.68 -23.71 -3.39
C TRP A 41 25.28 -24.99 -2.64
N SER A 42 26.24 -25.67 -2.02
CA SER A 42 26.06 -27.03 -1.51
C SER A 42 25.87 -27.15 0.01
N THR A 43 25.75 -26.06 0.77
CA THR A 43 25.55 -26.16 2.23
C THR A 43 24.10 -26.51 2.56
N GLU A 44 23.91 -27.19 3.70
CA GLU A 44 22.59 -27.58 4.21
C GLU A 44 21.67 -26.37 4.45
N GLU A 45 22.24 -25.27 4.93
CA GLU A 45 21.54 -24.00 5.14
C GLU A 45 20.95 -23.46 3.83
N MET A 46 21.69 -23.56 2.72
CA MET A 46 21.23 -23.12 1.41
C MET A 46 20.15 -24.02 0.82
N GLU A 47 20.20 -25.32 1.11
CA GLU A 47 19.11 -26.24 0.75
C GLU A 47 17.83 -25.85 1.49
N SER A 48 17.93 -25.55 2.79
CA SER A 48 16.79 -25.08 3.59
C SER A 48 16.15 -23.82 3.02
N VAL A 49 16.95 -22.80 2.67
CA VAL A 49 16.47 -21.59 2.00
C VAL A 49 15.80 -21.92 0.66
N ARG A 50 16.37 -22.83 -0.14
CA ARG A 50 15.76 -23.26 -1.42
C ARG A 50 14.43 -23.97 -1.21
N GLN A 51 14.28 -24.77 -0.16
CA GLN A 51 13.01 -25.39 0.20
C GLN A 51 11.97 -24.35 0.62
N GLU A 52 12.35 -23.36 1.41
CA GLU A 52 11.46 -22.25 1.80
C GLU A 52 10.98 -21.46 0.57
N LEU A 53 11.88 -21.08 -0.34
CA LEU A 53 11.50 -20.38 -1.58
C LEU A 53 10.56 -21.23 -2.46
N LYS A 54 10.79 -22.55 -2.55
CA LYS A 54 9.88 -23.48 -3.23
C LYS A 54 8.50 -23.53 -2.58
N GLN A 55 8.42 -23.45 -1.25
CA GLN A 55 7.15 -23.39 -0.52
C GLN A 55 6.41 -22.09 -0.80
N LEU A 56 7.10 -20.94 -0.76
CA LEU A 56 6.53 -19.63 -1.10
C LEU A 56 5.99 -19.59 -2.53
N GLU A 57 6.78 -20.05 -3.49
CA GLU A 57 6.36 -20.14 -4.90
C GLU A 57 5.19 -21.13 -5.09
N GLY A 58 5.21 -22.25 -4.36
CA GLY A 58 4.10 -23.21 -4.33
C GLY A 58 2.81 -22.58 -3.79
N ALA A 59 2.89 -21.79 -2.72
CA ALA A 59 1.75 -21.06 -2.16
C ALA A 59 1.22 -20.01 -3.15
N TRP A 60 2.11 -19.26 -3.81
CA TRP A 60 1.72 -18.31 -4.86
C TRP A 60 0.99 -18.99 -6.02
N ARG A 61 1.50 -20.13 -6.53
CA ARG A 61 0.82 -20.89 -7.60
C ARG A 61 -0.55 -21.41 -7.19
N ARG A 62 -0.68 -21.89 -5.95
CA ARG A 62 -1.97 -22.33 -5.38
C ARG A 62 -2.95 -21.17 -5.27
N PHE A 63 -2.48 -20.03 -4.76
CA PHE A 63 -3.27 -18.81 -4.69
C PHE A 63 -3.79 -18.38 -6.07
N LEU A 64 -2.95 -18.46 -7.11
CA LEU A 64 -3.38 -18.14 -8.48
C LEU A 64 -4.39 -19.12 -9.08
N SER A 65 -4.48 -20.35 -8.55
CA SER A 65 -5.26 -21.44 -9.13
C SER A 65 -6.65 -21.63 -8.50
N GLY A 66 -6.96 -20.98 -7.37
CA GLY A 66 -8.15 -21.30 -6.57
C GLY A 66 -8.91 -20.07 -6.03
N PRO A 67 -10.25 -20.14 -5.93
CA PRO A 67 -11.10 -18.99 -5.59
C PRO A 67 -11.16 -18.61 -4.10
N ALA A 68 -10.52 -19.36 -3.21
CA ALA A 68 -10.35 -18.98 -1.80
C ALA A 68 -9.14 -19.71 -1.23
N ALA A 69 -8.02 -19.01 -1.11
CA ALA A 69 -6.84 -19.56 -0.46
C ALA A 69 -7.04 -19.55 1.06
N GLU A 70 -6.55 -20.58 1.73
CA GLU A 70 -6.42 -20.56 3.18
C GLU A 70 -5.55 -19.37 3.61
N LYS A 71 -5.83 -18.74 4.75
CA LYS A 71 -5.05 -17.58 5.25
C LYS A 71 -3.55 -17.84 5.30
N SER A 72 -3.15 -19.08 5.61
CA SER A 72 -1.75 -19.53 5.60
C SER A 72 -1.12 -19.45 4.19
N VAL A 73 -1.86 -19.86 3.16
CA VAL A 73 -1.46 -19.78 1.75
C VAL A 73 -1.41 -18.32 1.29
N GLU A 74 -2.37 -17.48 1.70
CA GLU A 74 -2.37 -16.04 1.40
C GLU A 74 -1.13 -15.35 1.99
N ARG A 75 -0.81 -15.62 3.27
CA ARG A 75 0.38 -15.06 3.91
C ARG A 75 1.67 -15.49 3.19
N LEU A 76 1.81 -16.77 2.85
CA LEU A 76 3.00 -17.26 2.12
C LEU A 76 3.07 -16.68 0.70
N ALA A 77 1.93 -16.51 0.03
CA ALA A 77 1.86 -15.86 -1.28
C ALA A 77 2.23 -14.38 -1.21
N ALA A 78 1.82 -13.67 -0.15
CA ALA A 78 2.21 -12.29 0.10
C ALA A 78 3.73 -12.17 0.32
N LEU A 79 4.30 -13.05 1.17
CA LEU A 79 5.75 -13.14 1.37
C LEU A 79 6.51 -13.49 0.09
N HIS A 80 5.93 -14.30 -0.82
CA HIS A 80 6.52 -14.55 -2.13
C HIS A 80 6.61 -13.27 -2.98
N LEU A 81 5.58 -12.41 -2.97
CA LEU A 81 5.62 -11.11 -3.66
C LEU A 81 6.70 -10.20 -3.07
N ALA A 82 6.79 -10.14 -1.74
CA ALA A 82 7.85 -9.40 -1.05
C ALA A 82 9.24 -9.88 -1.47
N PHE A 83 9.46 -11.19 -1.46
CA PHE A 83 10.71 -11.80 -1.91
C PHE A 83 11.05 -11.42 -3.36
N ARG A 84 10.07 -11.44 -4.27
CA ARG A 84 10.30 -11.09 -5.68
C ARG A 84 10.75 -9.64 -5.87
N GLU A 85 10.18 -8.69 -5.14
CA GLU A 85 10.63 -7.29 -5.18
C GLU A 85 12.05 -7.12 -4.60
N MET A 86 12.37 -7.82 -3.52
CA MET A 86 13.72 -7.82 -2.95
C MET A 86 14.75 -8.47 -3.89
N GLU A 87 14.40 -9.60 -4.51
CA GLU A 87 15.24 -10.28 -5.52
C GLU A 87 15.50 -9.36 -6.71
N GLU A 88 14.47 -8.64 -7.18
CA GLU A 88 14.64 -7.68 -8.27
C GLU A 88 15.55 -6.50 -7.89
N ALA A 89 15.43 -5.99 -6.66
CA ALA A 89 16.31 -4.94 -6.13
C ALA A 89 17.77 -5.41 -6.10
N VAL A 90 18.00 -6.62 -5.58
CA VAL A 90 19.33 -7.25 -5.51
C VAL A 90 19.91 -7.46 -6.91
N LEU A 91 19.11 -7.95 -7.88
CA LEU A 91 19.53 -8.13 -9.27
C LEU A 91 19.96 -6.80 -9.91
N LYS A 92 19.23 -5.72 -9.62
CA LYS A 92 19.54 -4.35 -10.08
C LYS A 92 20.68 -3.68 -9.31
N SER A 93 21.24 -4.34 -8.29
CA SER A 93 22.25 -3.76 -7.39
C SER A 93 21.81 -2.46 -6.72
N VAL A 94 20.51 -2.34 -6.43
CA VAL A 94 19.96 -1.23 -5.63
C VAL A 94 19.74 -1.69 -4.19
N PRO A 95 19.65 -0.77 -3.22
CA PRO A 95 19.32 -1.13 -1.83
C PRO A 95 18.01 -1.93 -1.75
N ILE A 96 17.96 -2.88 -0.81
CA ILE A 96 16.75 -3.64 -0.52
C ILE A 96 15.69 -2.66 0.01
N PRO A 97 14.46 -2.66 -0.57
CA PRO A 97 13.42 -1.72 -0.15
C PRO A 97 13.02 -1.93 1.31
N SER A 98 12.66 -0.84 1.99
CA SER A 98 11.99 -0.91 3.29
C SER A 98 10.62 -1.60 3.16
N LEU A 99 10.01 -2.00 4.28
CA LEU A 99 8.67 -2.61 4.28
C LEU A 99 7.64 -1.70 3.59
N GLU A 100 7.66 -0.40 3.90
CA GLU A 100 6.73 0.56 3.30
C GLU A 100 6.92 0.67 1.78
N GLU A 101 8.17 0.79 1.33
CA GLU A 101 8.48 0.81 -0.11
C GLU A 101 8.05 -0.46 -0.82
N LEU A 102 8.25 -1.61 -0.17
CA LEU A 102 7.87 -2.91 -0.70
C LEU A 102 6.35 -3.01 -0.87
N ILE A 103 5.57 -2.60 0.13
CA ILE A 103 4.11 -2.56 0.05
C ILE A 103 3.66 -1.65 -1.09
N LEU A 104 4.25 -0.46 -1.21
CA LEU A 104 3.95 0.48 -2.30
C LEU A 104 4.25 -0.12 -3.69
N ARG A 105 5.39 -0.79 -3.87
CA ARG A 105 5.75 -1.43 -5.15
C ARG A 105 4.79 -2.57 -5.49
N VAL A 106 4.52 -3.46 -4.54
CA VAL A 106 3.56 -4.56 -4.73
C VAL A 106 2.18 -4.02 -5.06
N ALA A 107 1.70 -2.99 -4.34
CA ALA A 107 0.40 -2.38 -4.60
C ALA A 107 0.32 -1.76 -5.99
N ARG A 108 1.35 -1.03 -6.44
CA ARG A 108 1.40 -0.47 -7.81
C ARG A 108 1.29 -1.56 -8.88
N ILE A 109 2.04 -2.64 -8.72
CA ILE A 109 2.07 -3.75 -9.69
C ILE A 109 0.74 -4.50 -9.72
N GLN A 110 0.14 -4.76 -8.55
CA GLN A 110 -1.03 -5.62 -8.45
C GLN A 110 -2.37 -4.87 -8.59
N LEU A 111 -2.44 -3.61 -8.15
CA LEU A 111 -3.64 -2.78 -8.23
C LEU A 111 -3.64 -1.81 -9.43
N GLY A 112 -2.48 -1.56 -10.05
CA GLY A 112 -2.35 -0.68 -11.22
C GLY A 112 -2.51 0.81 -10.92
N GLY A 113 -2.45 1.21 -9.64
CA GLY A 113 -2.53 2.61 -9.19
C GLY A 113 -1.15 3.22 -8.90
N SER A 114 -1.13 4.54 -8.71
CA SER A 114 0.03 5.25 -8.14
C SER A 114 -0.26 5.56 -6.68
N PHE A 115 0.59 5.06 -5.78
CA PHE A 115 0.46 5.24 -4.34
C PHE A 115 1.67 6.00 -3.82
N SER A 116 1.41 7.05 -3.04
CA SER A 116 2.43 7.95 -2.50
C SER A 116 2.80 7.61 -1.06
N CYS A 117 1.84 7.07 -0.29
CA CYS A 117 2.00 6.64 1.09
C CYS A 117 1.19 5.36 1.39
N LEU A 118 1.37 4.79 2.59
CA LEU A 118 0.70 3.54 2.98
C LEU A 118 -0.82 3.73 3.15
N GLU A 119 -1.24 4.91 3.60
CA GLU A 119 -2.65 5.26 3.79
C GLU A 119 -3.42 5.19 2.46
N ASP A 120 -2.80 5.58 1.35
CA ASP A 120 -3.38 5.44 0.01
C ASP A 120 -3.64 3.96 -0.34
N VAL A 121 -2.71 3.08 0.05
CA VAL A 121 -2.81 1.64 -0.19
C VAL A 121 -3.90 1.03 0.69
N GLU A 122 -3.93 1.37 1.97
CA GLU A 122 -4.97 0.91 2.91
C GLU A 122 -6.36 1.32 2.43
N ALA A 123 -6.54 2.58 2.02
CA ALA A 123 -7.78 3.07 1.45
C ALA A 123 -8.18 2.27 0.20
N ALA A 124 -7.24 1.97 -0.70
CA ALA A 124 -7.50 1.20 -1.91
C ALA A 124 -7.82 -0.29 -1.65
N VAL A 125 -7.24 -0.87 -0.58
CA VAL A 125 -7.52 -2.23 -0.12
C VAL A 125 -8.90 -2.32 0.53
N LEU A 126 -9.25 -1.35 1.38
CA LEU A 126 -10.53 -1.28 2.09
C LEU A 126 -11.69 -0.90 1.16
N TRP A 127 -11.44 -0.17 0.08
CA TRP A 127 -12.50 0.30 -0.82
C TRP A 127 -13.28 -0.88 -1.42
N PRO A 128 -14.55 -1.12 -1.09
CA PRO A 128 -15.29 -2.25 -1.63
C PRO A 128 -15.34 -2.13 -3.16
N ARG A 129 -14.90 -3.18 -3.87
CA ARG A 129 -14.89 -3.20 -5.35
C ARG A 129 -16.30 -3.17 -5.97
N GLY A 130 -17.34 -3.14 -5.14
CA GLY A 130 -18.73 -2.94 -5.54
C GLY A 130 -19.22 -1.49 -5.46
N GLY A 131 -18.41 -0.57 -4.90
CA GLY A 131 -18.62 0.86 -5.03
C GLY A 131 -17.99 1.37 -6.32
N GLY A 132 -18.36 0.77 -7.46
CA GLY A 132 -18.22 1.50 -8.71
C GLY A 132 -18.86 2.87 -8.50
N LEU A 133 -18.31 3.90 -9.13
CA LEU A 133 -19.12 5.09 -9.44
C LEU A 133 -20.51 4.56 -9.79
N SER A 134 -21.56 4.99 -9.06
CA SER A 134 -22.88 4.39 -9.26
C SER A 134 -23.17 4.34 -10.76
N ALA A 135 -23.92 3.37 -11.28
CA ALA A 135 -24.14 3.26 -12.73
C ALA A 135 -24.49 4.63 -13.39
N ILE A 136 -25.08 5.54 -12.62
CA ILE A 136 -25.34 6.95 -12.93
C ILE A 136 -24.06 7.77 -13.24
N ALA A 137 -23.00 7.64 -12.43
CA ALA A 137 -21.73 8.32 -12.64
C ALA A 137 -20.90 7.70 -13.78
N GLU A 138 -20.98 6.38 -14.01
CA GLU A 138 -20.43 5.77 -15.23
C GLU A 138 -21.16 6.21 -16.50
N ASP A 139 -22.50 6.26 -16.48
CA ASP A 139 -23.30 6.76 -17.61
C ASP A 139 -23.05 8.24 -17.86
N ALA A 140 -22.91 9.05 -16.80
CA ALA A 140 -22.59 10.47 -16.93
C ALA A 140 -21.21 10.68 -17.55
N LEU A 141 -20.19 9.89 -17.15
CA LEU A 141 -18.86 9.95 -17.73
C LEU A 141 -18.84 9.43 -19.17
N SER A 142 -19.51 8.31 -19.47
CA SER A 142 -19.64 7.79 -20.84
C SER A 142 -20.37 8.76 -21.76
N THR A 143 -21.41 9.42 -21.27
CA THR A 143 -22.16 10.46 -22.02
C THR A 143 -21.29 11.69 -22.26
N CYS A 144 -20.50 12.10 -21.26
CA CYS A 144 -19.56 13.22 -21.42
C CYS A 144 -18.44 12.89 -22.41
N LEU A 145 -17.88 11.67 -22.37
CA LEU A 145 -16.79 11.25 -23.25
C LEU A 145 -17.24 10.99 -24.69
N SER A 146 -18.48 10.53 -24.89
CA SER A 146 -19.04 10.25 -26.22
C SER A 146 -19.57 11.51 -26.93
N SER A 147 -19.80 12.59 -26.18
CA SER A 147 -20.27 13.85 -26.74
C SER A 147 -19.11 14.69 -27.28
N SER A 148 -18.76 14.46 -28.55
CA SER A 148 -17.79 15.25 -29.32
C SER A 148 -18.15 16.74 -29.50
N LYS A 149 -19.28 17.19 -28.94
CA LYS A 149 -19.75 18.58 -28.96
C LYS A 149 -19.32 19.40 -27.75
N LEU A 150 -18.52 18.84 -26.85
CA LEU A 150 -17.93 19.63 -25.78
C LEU A 150 -16.83 20.51 -26.38
N GLY A 151 -17.17 21.79 -26.59
CA GLY A 151 -16.18 22.82 -26.95
C GLY A 151 -15.02 22.88 -25.95
N VAL A 152 -14.01 23.68 -26.25
CA VAL A 152 -12.66 23.75 -25.63
C VAL A 152 -12.64 23.87 -24.07
N GLY A 153 -13.78 23.98 -23.37
CA GLY A 153 -13.90 23.99 -21.90
C GLY A 153 -14.60 22.79 -21.24
N GLY A 154 -15.03 21.77 -21.99
CA GLY A 154 -15.81 20.65 -21.42
C GLY A 154 -15.04 19.75 -20.46
N ALA A 155 -13.78 19.45 -20.76
CA ALA A 155 -12.93 18.59 -19.94
C ALA A 155 -12.71 19.16 -18.52
N SER A 156 -12.61 20.49 -18.40
CA SER A 156 -12.42 21.16 -17.10
C SER A 156 -13.63 21.00 -16.18
N ARG A 157 -14.85 21.02 -16.72
CA ARG A 157 -16.08 20.88 -15.92
C ARG A 157 -16.30 19.46 -15.43
N VAL A 158 -15.99 18.45 -16.26
CA VAL A 158 -16.08 17.04 -15.86
C VAL A 158 -15.05 16.73 -14.77
N ALA A 159 -13.83 17.27 -14.88
CA ALA A 159 -12.81 17.15 -13.83
C ALA A 159 -13.27 17.77 -12.50
N CYS A 160 -13.88 18.97 -12.53
CA CYS A 160 -14.44 19.58 -11.31
C CYS A 160 -15.59 18.76 -10.70
N LEU A 161 -16.44 18.15 -11.52
CA LEU A 161 -17.58 17.37 -11.04
C LEU A 161 -17.13 16.04 -10.42
N VAL A 162 -16.17 15.37 -11.05
CA VAL A 162 -15.52 14.18 -10.49
C VAL A 162 -14.77 14.55 -9.19
N GLY A 163 -14.05 15.67 -9.16
CA GLY A 163 -13.39 16.17 -7.94
C GLY A 163 -14.37 16.46 -6.80
N ALA A 164 -15.54 16.99 -7.10
CA ALA A 164 -16.59 17.25 -6.12
C ALA A 164 -17.28 15.96 -5.62
N MET A 165 -17.39 14.92 -6.45
CA MET A 165 -17.96 13.63 -6.06
C MET A 165 -16.96 12.74 -5.30
N LEU A 166 -15.66 12.90 -5.57
CA LEU A 166 -14.59 12.19 -4.88
C LEU A 166 -14.14 12.88 -3.58
N SER A 167 -14.47 14.16 -3.38
CA SER A 167 -14.25 14.81 -2.09
C SER A 167 -15.16 14.16 -1.05
N PRO A 168 -14.60 13.50 -0.03
CA PRO A 168 -15.39 13.00 1.08
C PRO A 168 -16.13 14.19 1.65
N LYS A 169 -17.46 14.13 1.61
CA LYS A 169 -18.30 15.10 2.27
C LYS A 169 -18.04 14.88 3.76
N GLU A 170 -17.03 15.58 4.31
CA GLU A 170 -16.92 15.74 5.74
C GLU A 170 -18.28 16.25 6.19
N MET A 171 -19.03 15.34 6.81
CA MET A 171 -20.32 15.66 7.38
C MET A 171 -20.03 16.69 8.44
N LEU A 172 -20.25 17.94 8.02
CA LEU A 172 -20.46 19.14 8.81
C LEU A 172 -20.94 18.74 10.21
N GLU A 173 -19.99 18.61 11.14
CA GLU A 173 -20.29 18.56 12.55
C GLU A 173 -21.00 19.87 12.88
N SER A 174 -22.16 19.71 13.51
CA SER A 174 -23.07 20.78 13.92
C SER A 174 -22.36 21.94 14.63
N PRO A 175 -22.83 23.18 14.44
CA PRO A 175 -22.25 24.36 15.07
C PRO A 175 -22.35 24.28 16.60
N PRO A 176 -21.27 24.56 17.37
CA PRO A 176 -21.37 24.70 18.80
C PRO A 176 -22.13 25.99 19.13
N THR A 177 -23.26 25.80 19.81
CA THR A 177 -24.08 26.86 20.41
C THR A 177 -23.23 27.73 21.32
N THR A 178 -23.14 29.01 20.96
CA THR A 178 -22.54 30.08 21.75
C THR A 178 -23.10 30.09 23.17
N ARG A 179 -22.26 29.84 24.18
CA ARG A 179 -22.56 30.21 25.57
C ARG A 179 -21.43 31.06 26.13
N SER A 180 -21.74 32.34 26.30
CA SER A 180 -20.92 33.35 26.95
C SER A 180 -20.77 33.05 28.45
N SER A 181 -19.53 33.07 28.95
CA SER A 181 -19.15 33.47 30.32
C SER A 181 -17.64 33.77 30.28
N SER A 182 -17.25 35.04 30.27
CA SER A 182 -16.94 35.86 31.46
C SER A 182 -15.60 35.51 32.12
N MET A 183 -14.63 36.43 31.99
CA MET A 183 -13.53 36.87 32.89
C MET A 183 -12.97 35.84 33.90
N CYS A 184 -11.64 35.70 34.06
CA CYS A 184 -10.76 36.68 34.70
C CYS A 184 -9.28 36.56 34.27
N ASP A 185 -8.57 37.68 34.38
CA ASP A 185 -7.12 37.89 34.34
C ASP A 185 -6.29 36.91 35.19
N ALA A 186 -5.06 36.61 34.75
CA ALA A 186 -3.85 36.77 35.58
C ALA A 186 -2.55 36.56 34.77
N SER A 187 -1.70 37.58 34.84
CA SER A 187 -0.32 37.69 34.38
C SER A 187 0.66 36.69 35.02
N ALA A 188 1.78 36.38 34.32
CA ALA A 188 3.16 36.27 34.84
C ALA A 188 4.05 35.59 33.77
N THR A 189 4.89 36.32 33.02
CA THR A 189 6.33 36.56 33.26
C THR A 189 7.22 35.31 33.38
N GLY A 190 8.10 35.16 32.38
CA GLY A 190 9.53 34.88 32.58
C GLY A 190 9.96 33.40 32.61
N VAL A 191 10.91 33.04 31.73
CA VAL A 191 12.32 32.84 32.08
C VAL A 191 13.07 32.26 30.88
N THR A 192 14.11 32.97 30.47
CA THR A 192 15.18 32.56 29.58
C THR A 192 16.05 31.50 30.26
N GLY A 193 16.18 30.32 29.65
CA GLY A 193 17.12 29.28 30.06
C GLY A 193 18.22 29.11 29.03
N SER A 194 19.33 29.82 29.25
CA SER A 194 20.60 29.64 28.56
C SER A 194 21.43 28.59 29.31
N GLY A 195 22.04 27.65 28.59
CA GLY A 195 23.07 26.75 29.09
C GLY A 195 23.12 25.44 28.29
N ALA A 196 24.25 24.78 28.10
CA ALA A 196 25.63 25.13 28.34
C ALA A 196 26.47 24.21 27.44
N MET A 197 27.62 24.73 27.03
CA MET A 197 28.71 24.08 26.34
C MET A 197 29.38 23.06 27.27
N VAL A 198 29.60 21.82 26.82
CA VAL A 198 30.55 20.88 27.46
C VAL A 198 31.36 20.21 26.35
N CYS A 199 32.66 20.13 26.62
CA CYS A 199 33.82 19.89 25.76
C CYS A 199 33.77 18.64 24.86
#